data_AF-A0A914R001-F1
#
_entry.id   AF-A0A914R001-F1
#
_cell.length_a   1.000
_cell.length_b   1.000
_cell.length_c   1.000
_cell.angle_alpha   90.00
_cell.angle_beta   90.00
_cell.angle_gamma   90.00
#
_symmetry.space_group_name_H-M   'P 1'
#
loop_
_entity.id
_entity.type
_entity.pdbx_description
1 polymer ?
#
loop_
_entity_poly.entity_id
_entity_poly.type
_entity_poly.pdbx_seq_one_letter_code
_entity_poly.pdbx_strand_id
1 'polypeptide(L)'
;MSSLPDQIIAEKTWQYKITSDSNNPILLEFETPDEIIKTTPNLLMAFLIKEQIKAIERETNVRPRKIAFWVFDIYSEDEQRRIYTKLKESCKILSDANPKYQIECEFPFVKL
;
A
#
# COMPACT_ATOMS: atom_id res chain seq x y z
N MET A 1 -47.51 -1.24 -12.51
CA MET A 1 -46.25 -0.69 -11.95
C MET A 1 -45.89 -1.53 -10.74
N SER A 2 -44.76 -2.24 -10.79
CA SER A 2 -44.24 -3.06 -9.68
C SER A 2 -43.10 -2.28 -9.05
N SER A 3 -43.22 -1.90 -7.77
CA SER A 3 -42.10 -1.36 -7.00
C SER A 3 -41.24 -2.51 -6.51
N LEU A 4 -39.95 -2.47 -6.81
CA LEU A 4 -38.96 -3.36 -6.20
C LEU A 4 -38.98 -3.17 -4.67
N PRO A 5 -38.79 -4.26 -3.88
CA PRO A 5 -38.66 -4.13 -2.44
C PRO A 5 -37.39 -3.34 -2.12
N ASP A 6 -37.49 -2.39 -1.19
CA ASP A 6 -36.37 -1.70 -0.58
C ASP A 6 -35.46 -2.71 0.13
N GLN A 7 -34.54 -3.32 -0.61
CA GLN A 7 -33.36 -3.91 -0.01
C GLN A 7 -32.46 -2.77 0.42
N ILE A 8 -32.60 -2.36 1.68
CA ILE A 8 -31.52 -1.68 2.39
C ILE A 8 -30.38 -2.70 2.45
N ILE A 9 -29.52 -2.70 1.43
CA ILE A 9 -28.18 -3.24 1.57
C ILE A 9 -27.53 -2.30 2.57
N ALA A 10 -27.43 -2.73 3.83
CA ALA A 10 -26.57 -2.06 4.79
C ALA A 10 -25.19 -1.97 4.13
N GLU A 11 -24.80 -0.78 3.69
CA GLU A 11 -23.44 -0.51 3.25
C GLU A 11 -22.55 -0.91 4.42
N LYS A 12 -21.86 -2.05 4.30
CA LYS A 12 -20.85 -2.42 5.26
C LYS A 12 -19.74 -1.38 5.11
N THR A 13 -19.82 -0.34 5.93
CA THR A 13 -18.79 0.68 6.01
C THR A 13 -17.50 -0.04 6.36
N TRP A 14 -16.54 -0.03 5.45
CA TRP A 14 -15.20 -0.53 5.72
C TRP A 14 -14.66 0.26 6.91
N GLN A 15 -14.39 -0.43 8.02
CA GLN A 15 -13.80 0.18 9.21
C GLN A 15 -12.34 -0.24 9.31
N TYR A 16 -11.47 0.74 9.50
CA TYR A 16 -10.08 0.51 9.85
C TYR A 16 -9.80 1.11 11.23
N LYS A 17 -8.88 0.49 11.97
CA LYS A 17 -8.40 0.96 13.27
C LYS A 17 -6.88 0.95 13.27
N ILE A 18 -6.29 1.96 13.92
CA ILE A 18 -4.85 2.01 14.16
C ILE A 18 -4.63 1.50 15.59
N THR A 19 -3.88 0.41 15.73
CA THR A 19 -3.53 -0.24 17.00
C THR A 19 -2.00 -0.38 17.11
N SER A 20 -1.54 -1.01 18.18
CA SER A 20 -0.12 -1.32 18.41
C SER A 20 0.01 -2.62 19.22
N ASP A 21 1.12 -3.33 19.06
CA ASP A 21 1.47 -4.49 19.89
C ASP A 21 2.94 -4.40 20.37
N SER A 22 3.43 -5.40 21.10
CA SER A 22 4.78 -5.40 21.67
C SER A 22 5.91 -5.37 20.61
N ASN A 23 5.61 -5.72 19.36
CA ASN A 23 6.58 -5.81 18.28
C ASN A 23 6.37 -4.71 17.22
N ASN A 24 5.17 -4.14 17.13
CA ASN A 24 4.78 -3.18 16.10
C ASN A 24 4.17 -1.91 16.73
N PRO A 25 4.86 -0.75 16.65
CA PRO A 25 4.33 0.50 17.20
C PRO A 25 3.13 1.05 16.41
N ILE A 26 2.94 0.60 15.16
CA ILE A 26 1.80 0.95 14.33
C ILE A 26 1.32 -0.31 13.62
N LEU A 27 0.09 -0.72 13.91
CA LEU A 27 -0.63 -1.80 13.28
C LEU A 27 -1.94 -1.27 12.70
N LEU A 28 -2.25 -1.65 11.46
CA LEU A 28 -3.49 -1.33 10.77
C LEU A 28 -4.38 -2.58 10.84
N GLU A 29 -5.55 -2.43 11.46
CA GLU A 29 -6.56 -3.48 11.52
C GLU A 29 -7.72 -3.11 10.60
N PHE A 30 -7.96 -3.93 9.59
CA PHE A 30 -9.08 -3.80 8.66
C PHE A 30 -10.13 -4.83 9.02
N GLU A 31 -11.32 -4.36 9.38
CA GLU A 31 -12.45 -5.22 9.70
C GLU A 31 -13.22 -5.52 8.42
N THR A 32 -13.18 -6.78 7.99
CA THR A 32 -14.01 -7.31 6.90
C THR A 32 -15.21 -8.05 7.50
N PRO A 33 -16.23 -8.40 6.70
CA PRO A 33 -17.34 -9.23 7.15
C PRO A 33 -16.96 -10.55 7.83
N ASP A 34 -15.86 -11.15 7.37
CA ASP A 34 -15.51 -12.54 7.66
C ASP A 34 -14.27 -12.65 8.57
N GLU A 35 -13.41 -11.62 8.59
CA GLU A 35 -12.17 -11.61 9.37
C GLU A 35 -11.62 -10.21 9.68
N ILE A 36 -10.71 -10.15 10.65
CA ILE A 36 -9.90 -8.96 10.94
C ILE A 36 -8.51 -9.16 10.34
N ILE A 37 -8.16 -8.34 9.35
CA ILE A 37 -6.86 -8.35 8.71
C ILE A 37 -5.95 -7.37 9.44
N LYS A 38 -4.82 -7.85 9.96
CA LYS A 38 -3.80 -7.00 10.60
C LYS A 38 -2.58 -6.87 9.71
N THR A 39 -2.11 -5.64 9.50
CA THR A 39 -0.92 -5.38 8.68
C THR A 39 -0.14 -4.19 9.22
N THR A 40 1.14 -4.07 8.86
CA THR A 40 1.94 -2.87 9.15
C THR A 40 1.88 -1.91 7.96
N PRO A 41 2.12 -0.60 8.15
CA PRO A 41 2.19 0.34 7.03
C PRO A 41 3.16 -0.10 5.93
N ASN A 42 4.30 -0.69 6.31
CA ASN A 42 5.30 -1.16 5.37
C ASN A 42 4.81 -2.34 4.52
N LEU A 43 4.09 -3.29 5.14
CA LEU A 43 3.51 -4.44 4.45
C LEU A 43 2.38 -4.01 3.51
N LEU A 44 1.51 -3.10 3.95
CA LEU A 44 0.46 -2.52 3.11
C LEU A 44 1.07 -1.83 1.89
N MET A 45 2.10 -1.01 2.08
CA MET A 45 2.79 -0.35 0.97
C MET A 45 3.46 -1.37 0.03
N ALA A 46 4.15 -2.39 0.56
CA ALA A 46 4.73 -3.45 -0.27
C ALA A 46 3.67 -4.18 -1.12
N PHE A 47 2.47 -4.41 -0.57
CA PHE A 47 1.33 -4.95 -1.30
C PHE A 47 0.86 -4.02 -2.42
N LEU A 48 0.71 -2.72 -2.16
CA LEU A 48 0.31 -1.74 -3.17
C LEU A 48 1.30 -1.67 -4.33
N ILE A 49 2.60 -1.64 -4.03
CA ILE A 49 3.67 -1.66 -5.03
C ILE A 49 3.54 -2.91 -5.92
N LYS A 50 3.34 -4.08 -5.31
CA LYS A 50 3.13 -5.35 -6.02
C LYS A 50 1.93 -5.31 -6.96
N GLU A 51 0.80 -4.78 -6.52
CA GLU A 51 -0.40 -4.71 -7.35
C GLU A 51 -0.23 -3.73 -8.51
N GLN A 52 0.48 -2.61 -8.32
CA GLN A 52 0.84 -1.71 -9.42
C GLN A 52 1.73 -2.39 -10.46
N ILE A 53 2.76 -3.15 -10.03
CA ILE A 53 3.62 -3.93 -10.94
C ILE A 53 2.80 -4.88 -11.79
N LYS A 54 1.88 -5.62 -11.15
CA LYS A 54 1.01 -6.57 -11.86
C LYS A 54 0.09 -5.88 -12.84
N ALA A 55 -0.45 -4.71 -12.48
CA ALA A 55 -1.29 -3.93 -13.38
C ALA A 55 -0.51 -3.51 -14.63
N ILE A 56 0.69 -2.94 -14.44
CA ILE A 56 1.58 -2.55 -15.55
C ILE A 56 1.98 -3.76 -16.39
N GLU A 57 2.37 -4.88 -15.77
CA GLU A 57 2.76 -6.11 -16.47
C GLU A 57 1.59 -6.66 -17.31
N ARG A 58 0.35 -6.59 -16.79
CA ARG A 58 -0.85 -7.03 -17.51
C ARG A 58 -1.17 -6.13 -18.71
N GLU A 59 -1.05 -4.82 -18.55
CA GLU A 59 -1.40 -3.85 -19.61
C GLU A 59 -0.34 -3.78 -20.71
N THR A 60 0.94 -3.88 -20.34
CA THR A 60 2.05 -3.69 -21.27
C THR A 60 2.67 -5.00 -21.76
N ASN A 61 2.35 -6.14 -21.14
CA ASN A 61 3.08 -7.42 -21.28
C ASN A 61 4.58 -7.32 -20.94
N VAL A 62 5.00 -6.24 -20.27
CA VAL A 62 6.38 -5.99 -19.86
C VAL A 62 6.41 -5.82 -18.34
N ARG A 63 7.23 -6.63 -17.67
CA ARG A 63 7.43 -6.47 -16.23
C ARG A 63 8.32 -5.25 -15.95
N PRO A 64 7.86 -4.27 -15.15
CA PRO A 64 8.71 -3.16 -14.73
C PRO A 64 9.85 -3.66 -13.85
N ARG A 65 11.07 -3.24 -14.18
CA ARG A 65 12.29 -3.51 -13.37
C ARG A 65 12.65 -2.35 -12.46
N LYS A 66 12.09 -1.17 -12.73
CA LYS A 66 12.30 0.06 -11.98
C LYS A 66 10.96 0.71 -11.64
N ILE A 67 10.85 1.27 -10.45
CA ILE A 67 9.70 2.09 -10.03
C ILE A 67 10.21 3.31 -9.31
N ALA A 68 9.74 4.49 -9.71
CA ALA A 68 10.03 5.73 -9.02
C ALA A 68 8.83 6.14 -8.15
N PHE A 69 9.08 6.42 -6.87
CA PHE A 69 8.10 7.03 -5.98
C PHE A 69 8.51 8.47 -5.72
N TRP A 70 7.69 9.40 -6.20
CA TRP A 70 7.98 10.82 -6.04
C TRP A 70 7.68 11.27 -4.61
N VAL A 71 8.69 11.88 -3.98
CA VAL A 71 8.53 12.51 -2.66
C VAL A 71 8.47 14.01 -2.90
N PHE A 72 7.29 14.59 -2.68
CA PHE A 72 7.03 15.99 -2.98
C PHE A 72 7.54 16.93 -1.87
N ASP A 73 7.86 18.17 -2.24
CA ASP A 73 8.33 19.22 -1.33
C ASP A 73 7.24 19.88 -0.46
N ILE A 74 5.99 19.41 -0.57
CA ILE A 74 4.92 19.72 0.38
C ILE A 74 5.20 19.17 1.79
N TYR A 75 6.12 18.23 1.89
CA TYR A 75 6.61 17.67 3.15
C TYR A 75 7.88 18.39 3.58
N SER A 76 8.08 18.60 4.88
CA SER A 76 9.36 19.06 5.42
C SER A 76 10.49 18.06 5.13
N GLU A 77 11.75 18.50 5.17
CA GLU A 77 12.90 17.61 4.90
C GLU A 77 12.92 16.36 5.79
N ASP A 78 12.53 16.50 7.07
CA ASP A 78 12.46 15.37 8.00
C ASP A 78 11.34 14.39 7.63
N GLU A 79 10.17 14.89 7.21
CA GLU A 79 9.08 14.05 6.71
C GLU A 79 9.46 13.35 5.41
N GLN A 80 10.09 14.06 4.48
CA GLN A 80 10.61 13.49 3.25
C GLN A 80 11.60 12.35 3.52
N ARG A 81 12.53 12.52 4.48
CA ARG A 81 13.47 11.46 4.92
C ARG A 81 12.75 10.26 5.54
N ARG A 82 11.72 10.50 6.36
CA ARG A 82 10.89 9.43 6.95
C ARG A 82 10.14 8.65 5.89
N ILE A 83 9.50 9.34 4.94
CA ILE A 83 8.80 8.75 3.80
C ILE A 83 9.78 7.91 2.96
N TYR A 84 10.92 8.49 2.59
CA TYR A 84 11.99 7.79 1.86
C TYR A 84 12.38 6.47 2.56
N THR A 85 12.63 6.54 3.86
CA THR A 85 13.05 5.37 4.66
C THR A 85 11.98 4.27 4.63
N LYS A 86 10.71 4.65 4.82
CA LYS A 86 9.60 3.70 4.82
C LYS A 86 9.37 3.06 3.45
N LEU A 87 9.42 3.85 2.38
CA LEU A 87 9.26 3.31 1.03
C LEU A 87 10.41 2.36 0.66
N LYS A 88 11.64 2.68 1.06
CA LYS A 88 12.80 1.79 0.88
C LYS A 88 12.64 0.46 1.62
N GLU A 89 12.14 0.50 2.86
CA GLU A 89 11.82 -0.71 3.63
C GLU A 89 10.76 -1.56 2.93
N SER A 90 9.68 -0.95 2.44
CA SER A 90 8.61 -1.66 1.72
C SER A 90 9.08 -2.31 0.42
N CYS A 91 9.91 -1.62 -0.37
CA CYS A 91 10.51 -2.20 -1.57
C CYS A 91 11.41 -3.40 -1.27
N LYS A 92 12.17 -3.33 -0.16
CA LYS A 92 12.98 -4.45 0.30
C LYS A 92 12.11 -5.64 0.71
N ILE A 93 11.06 -5.41 1.51
CA ILE A 93 10.10 -6.46 1.90
C ILE A 93 9.52 -7.16 0.68
N LEU A 94 9.12 -6.41 -0.35
CA LEU A 94 8.59 -7.00 -1.58
C LEU A 94 9.63 -7.87 -2.30
N SER A 95 10.85 -7.37 -2.44
CA SER A 95 11.97 -8.08 -3.11
C SER A 95 12.33 -9.36 -2.37
N ASP A 96 12.42 -9.31 -1.04
CA ASP A 96 12.75 -10.45 -0.18
C ASP A 96 11.64 -11.51 -0.21
N ALA A 97 10.37 -11.08 -0.13
CA ALA A 97 9.23 -12.00 -0.15
C ALA A 97 8.99 -12.62 -1.53
N ASN A 98 9.43 -11.97 -2.61
CA ASN A 98 9.21 -12.43 -3.97
C ASN A 98 10.41 -12.10 -4.87
N PRO A 99 11.43 -12.97 -4.95
CA PRO A 99 12.64 -12.72 -5.75
C PRO A 99 12.39 -12.46 -7.23
N LYS A 100 11.25 -12.92 -7.77
CA LYS A 100 10.82 -12.62 -9.16
C LYS A 100 10.48 -11.14 -9.41
N TYR A 101 10.28 -10.37 -8.34
CA TYR A 101 10.03 -8.93 -8.32
C TYR A 101 11.26 -8.18 -7.79
N GLN A 102 12.47 -8.59 -8.18
CA GLN A 102 13.66 -7.76 -8.02
C GLN A 102 13.46 -6.45 -8.79
N ILE A 103 13.10 -5.41 -8.06
CA ILE A 103 12.74 -4.11 -8.60
C ILE A 103 13.62 -3.07 -7.94
N GLU A 104 14.22 -2.24 -8.78
CA GLU A 104 14.96 -1.08 -8.32
C GLU A 104 13.95 0.04 -8.01
N CYS A 105 13.85 0.38 -6.74
CA CYS A 105 13.02 1.51 -6.32
C CYS A 105 13.85 2.79 -6.27
N GLU A 106 13.41 3.80 -6.99
CA GLU A 106 13.97 5.15 -7.00
C GLU A 106 13.03 6.09 -6.25
N PHE A 107 13.60 7.10 -5.61
CA PHE A 107 12.85 8.03 -4.75
C PHE A 107 13.26 9.47 -5.06
N PRO A 108 12.94 10.00 -6.24
CA PRO A 108 13.30 11.36 -6.59
C PRO A 108 12.49 12.35 -5.73
N PHE A 109 13.19 13.36 -5.22
CA PHE A 109 12.55 14.51 -4.58
C PHE A 109 12.07 15.48 -5.68
N VAL A 110 10.78 15.79 -5.66
CA VAL A 110 10.12 16.60 -6.71
C VAL A 110 9.58 17.88 -6.10
N LYS A 111 9.87 19.02 -6.74
CA LYS A 111 9.25 20.32 -6.39
C LYS A 111 7.95 20.50 -7.16
N LEU A 112 6.87 20.87 -6.47
CA LEU A 112 5.60 21.24 -7.11
C LEU A 112 5.61 22.69 -7.61
#